data_AF-A0A5M6HTV1-F1
#
_entry.id   AF-A0A5M6HTV1-F1
#
_cell.length_a   1.000
_cell.length_b   1.000
_cell.length_c   1.000
_cell.angle_alpha   90.00
_cell.angle_beta   90.00
_cell.angle_gamma   90.00
#
_symmetry.space_group_name_H-M   'P 1'
#
loop_
_entity.id
_entity.type
_entity.pdbx_description
1 polymer ?
#
loop_
_entity_poly.entity_id
_entity_poly.type
_entity_poly.pdbx_seq_one_letter_code
_entity_poly.pdbx_strand_id
1 'polypeptide(L)' 'MARGRVPFRQADVKRAVAGVIAAGVPADKIRVEVDPAAGRIVVTATPTLEAPKNALDEWRARNAR' A
#
# COMPACT_ATOMS: atom_id res chain seq x y z
N MET A 1 36.12 8.23 -1.92
CA MET A 1 35.10 7.16 -1.80
C MET A 1 33.97 7.46 -2.77
N ALA A 2 33.76 6.61 -3.78
CA ALA A 2 32.69 6.81 -4.75
C ALA A 2 31.34 6.67 -4.05
N ARG A 3 30.58 7.78 -3.92
CA ARG A 3 29.16 7.71 -3.55
C ARG A 3 28.48 6.98 -4.70
N GLY A 4 28.22 5.68 -4.53
CA GLY A 4 27.53 4.88 -5.54
C GLY A 4 26.28 5.62 -6.02
N ARG A 5 26.06 5.60 -7.34
CA ARG A 5 24.91 6.29 -7.97
C ARG A 5 23.65 5.73 -7.33
N VAL A 6 23.02 6.49 -6.42
CA VAL A 6 21.80 6.05 -5.76
C VAL A 6 20.70 6.02 -6.83
N PRO A 7 20.16 4.85 -7.20
CA PRO A 7 19.25 4.74 -8.35
C PRO A 7 17.93 5.46 -8.10
N PHE A 8 17.54 5.64 -6.82
CA PHE A 8 16.32 6.32 -6.41
C PHE A 8 16.58 7.25 -5.24
N ARG A 9 15.96 8.42 -5.25
CA ARG A 9 15.95 9.33 -4.11
C ARG A 9 14.78 9.01 -3.19
N GLN A 10 14.91 9.36 -1.91
CA GLN A 10 13.81 9.36 -0.95
C GLN A 10 12.56 10.09 -1.47
N ALA A 11 12.76 11.17 -2.25
CA ALA A 11 11.66 11.91 -2.88
C ALA A 11 10.86 11.06 -3.88
N ASP A 12 11.53 10.16 -4.62
CA ASP A 12 10.89 9.29 -5.60
C ASP A 12 10.03 8.23 -4.90
N VAL A 13 10.56 7.65 -3.82
CA VAL A 13 9.83 6.71 -2.95
C VAL A 13 8.59 7.38 -2.35
N LYS A 14 8.74 8.59 -1.81
CA LYS A 14 7.62 9.36 -1.23
C LYS A 14 6.52 9.63 -2.26
N ARG A 15 6.89 9.99 -3.49
CA ARG A 15 5.94 10.23 -4.58
C ARG A 15 5.17 8.95 -4.93
N ALA A 16 5.85 7.81 -5.02
CA ALA A 16 5.19 6.52 -5.31
C ALA A 16 4.18 6.14 -4.22
N VAL A 17 4.58 6.21 -2.94
CA VAL A 17 3.69 5.91 -1.81
C VAL A 17 2.50 6.86 -1.76
N ALA A 18 2.70 8.16 -1.99
CA ALA A 18 1.61 9.13 -2.02
C ALA A 18 0.55 8.80 -3.08
N GLY A 19 0.96 8.32 -4.26
CA GLY A 19 0.03 7.88 -5.30
C GLY A 19 -0.82 6.68 -4.87
N VAL A 20 -0.24 5.73 -4.16
CA VAL A 20 -0.96 4.54 -3.64
C VAL A 20 -1.95 4.92 -2.53
N ILE A 21 -1.58 5.86 -1.65
CA ILE A 21 -2.49 6.40 -0.64
C ILE A 21 -3.65 7.17 -1.29
N ALA A 22 -3.36 7.99 -2.30
CA ALA A 22 -4.39 8.72 -3.06
C ALA A 22 -5.37 7.79 -3.79
N ALA A 23 -4.94 6.57 -4.15
CA ALA A 23 -5.79 5.52 -4.69
C ALA A 23 -6.65 4.81 -3.63
N GLY A 24 -6.62 5.26 -2.37
CA GLY A 24 -7.46 4.75 -1.28
C GLY A 24 -6.87 3.58 -0.50
N VAL A 25 -5.59 3.23 -0.72
CA VAL A 25 -4.92 2.20 0.07
C VAL A 25 -4.39 2.82 1.36
N PRO A 26 -4.79 2.32 2.54
CA PRO A 26 -4.27 2.77 3.82
C PRO A 26 -2.76 2.56 3.95
N ALA A 27 -2.03 3.52 4.53
CA ALA A 27 -0.56 3.50 4.61
C ALA A 27 -0.01 2.28 5.40
N ASP A 28 -0.76 1.80 6.38
CA ASP A 28 -0.47 0.59 7.17
C ASP A 28 -0.50 -0.71 6.35
N LYS A 29 -1.05 -0.66 5.13
CA LYS A 29 -1.17 -1.79 4.21
C LYS A 29 -0.22 -1.73 3.03
N ILE A 30 0.70 -0.76 3.06
CA ILE A 30 1.69 -0.53 2.01
C ILE A 30 3.03 -1.09 2.45
N ARG A 31 3.56 -2.05 1.69
CA ARG A 31 4.95 -2.50 1.78
C ARG A 31 5.73 -1.96 0.60
N VAL A 32 6.85 -1.29 0.88
CA VAL A 32 7.72 -0.72 -0.15
C VAL A 32 9.03 -1.48 -0.16
N GLU A 33 9.42 -1.99 -1.32
CA GLU A 33 10.70 -2.60 -1.56
C GLU A 33 11.41 -1.86 -2.69
N VAL A 34 12.69 -1.55 -2.49
CA VAL A 34 13.53 -0.93 -3.50
C VAL A 34 14.49 -1.99 -3.99
N ASP A 35 14.41 -2.32 -5.28
CA ASP A 35 15.39 -3.17 -5.94
C ASP A 35 16.38 -2.25 -6.70
N PRO A 36 17.57 -1.99 -6.11
CA PRO A 36 18.58 -1.15 -6.74
C PRO A 36 19.27 -1.84 -7.92
N ALA A 37 19.23 -3.17 -8.03
CA ALA A 37 19.84 -3.91 -9.13
C ALA A 37 18.96 -3.89 -10.38
N ALA A 38 17.64 -4.07 -10.21
CA ALA A 38 16.67 -4.00 -11.30
C ALA A 38 16.22 -2.56 -11.61
N GLY A 39 16.54 -1.60 -10.76
CA GLY A 39 16.15 -0.20 -10.96
C GLY A 39 14.64 -0.01 -10.88
N ARG A 40 13.97 -0.57 -9.85
CA ARG A 40 12.52 -0.41 -9.65
C ARG A 40 12.16 -0.20 -8.18
N ILE A 41 11.09 0.57 -7.95
CA ILE A 41 10.41 0.66 -6.66
C ILE A 41 9.17 -0.22 -6.75
N VAL A 42 9.09 -1.24 -5.91
CA VAL A 42 7.95 -2.15 -5.82
C VAL A 42 7.09 -1.72 -4.64
N VAL A 43 5.85 -1.37 -4.91
CA VAL A 43 4.86 -1.03 -3.88
C VAL A 43 3.79 -2.10 -3.87
N THR A 44 3.77 -2.89 -2.79
CA THR A 44 2.78 -3.94 -2.59
C THR A 44 1.74 -3.43 -1.61
N ALA A 45 0.50 -3.32 -2.08
CA ALA A 45 -0.65 -3.02 -1.25
C ALA A 45 -1.42 -4.29 -0.96
N THR A 46 -1.72 -4.57 0.30
CA THR A 46 -2.72 -5.60 0.66
C THR A 46 -4.05 -4.88 0.87
N PRO A 47 -4.93 -4.81 -0.13
CA PRO A 47 -6.25 -4.21 0.09
C PRO A 47 -6.98 -5.06 1.12
N THR A 48 -7.41 -4.44 2.22
CA THR A 48 -8.53 -5.02 2.97
C THR A 48 -9.75 -4.74 2.12
N LEU A 49 -10.10 -5.73 1.30
CA LEU A 49 -11.42 -5.82 0.72
C LEU A 49 -12.37 -6.03 1.90
N GLU A 50 -12.90 -4.95 2.46
CA GLU A 50 -14.10 -5.09 3.27
C GLU A 50 -15.15 -5.72 2.35
N ALA A 51 -15.56 -6.95 2.65
CA ALA A 51 -16.64 -7.58 1.93
C ALA A 51 -17.85 -6.62 1.99
N PRO A 52 -18.56 -6.38 0.87
CA PRO A 52 -19.73 -5.54 0.89
C PRO A 52 -20.72 -6.14 1.90
N LYS A 53 -20.93 -5.44 3.01
CA LYS A 53 -21.87 -5.87 4.05
C LYS A 53 -23.25 -5.77 3.44
N ASN A 54 -23.86 -6.91 3.14
CA ASN A 54 -25.26 -6.91 2.71
C ASN A 54 -26.16 -6.70 3.95
N ALA A 55 -27.43 -6.37 3.72
CA ALA A 55 -28.38 -6.11 4.81
C ALA A 55 -28.55 -7.31 5.77
N LEU A 56 -28.29 -8.53 5.30
CA LEU A 56 -28.33 -9.75 6.12
C LEU A 56 -27.12 -9.82 7.08
N ASP A 57 -25.93 -9.44 6.64
CA ASP A 57 -24.72 -9.41 7.48
C ASP A 57 -24.83 -8.36 8.58
N GLU A 58 -25.40 -7.19 8.27
CA GLU A 58 -25.70 -6.16 9.26
C GLU A 58 -26.74 -6.62 10.28
N TRP A 59 -27.81 -7.29 9.82
CA TRP A 59 -28.82 -7.84 10.72
C TRP A 59 -28.22 -8.91 11.65
N ARG A 60 -27.42 -9.84 11.11
CA ARG A 60 -26.76 -10.90 11.90
C ARG A 60 -25.85 -10.32 12.97
N ALA A 61 -25.04 -9.32 12.65
CA ALA A 61 -24.14 -8.69 13.61
C ALA A 61 -24.88 -8.05 14.80
N ARG A 62 -26.10 -7.55 14.56
CA ARG A 62 -26.94 -6.90 15.58
C ARG A 62 -27.82 -7.85 16.38
N ASN A 63 -28.27 -8.96 15.78
CA ASN A 63 -29.36 -9.77 16.31
C ASN A 63 -29.00 -11.24 16.61
N ALA A 64 -27.83 -11.74 16.19
CA ALA A 64 -27.46 -13.15 16.41
C ALA A 64 -26.72 -13.41 17.74
N ARG A 65 -27.00 -12.62 18.79
CA ARG A 65 -26.50 -12.86 20.15
C ARG A 65 -27.45 -13.74 20.95
#